data_AF-A0A2S7PQZ6-F1
#
_entry.id   AF-A0A2S7PQZ6-F1
#
_cell.length_a   1.000
_cell.length_b   1.000
_cell.length_c   1.000
_cell.angle_alpha   90.00
_cell.angle_beta   90.00
_cell.angle_gamma   90.00
#
_symmetry.space_group_name_H-M   'P 1'
#
loop_
_entity.id
_entity.type
_entity.pdbx_description
1 polymer ?
#
loop_
_entity_poly.entity_id
_entity_poly.type
_entity_poly.pdbx_seq_one_letter_code
_entity_poly.pdbx_strand_id
1 'polypeptide(L)'
;MKSATLLAVALATLTSAHGSGEVSGPKLMGGRRFLSDLKARHALPASLVKPTVHVEERASNVLDTRADPDTCGPGIGSCVNACCSAEGYCGTTEEYCAAPDCQFRYGPLCDANIVPSGASTANIERPHIGSVPYGGAGIYDCVNPGEIAFTFDDGPYLYTNDLLDKLAAYNAKATFMITGNNLGKGPIDTTAQWSTVIKVSAPQNRMASEGHQIASHTWSHQNLTDLDPATFNKQMIYNEMAFRNILGYFPTYMR
;
A
#
# COMPACT_ATOMS: atom_id res chain seq x y z
N MET A 1 -41.61 -12.34 52.63
CA MET A 1 -40.26 -12.87 52.33
C MET A 1 -39.90 -12.42 50.93
N LYS A 2 -38.95 -11.48 50.81
CA LYS A 2 -38.49 -10.87 49.54
C LYS A 2 -37.01 -11.24 49.36
N SER A 3 -36.66 -11.79 48.21
CA SER A 3 -35.28 -12.15 47.82
C SER A 3 -34.51 -10.91 47.39
N ALA A 4 -33.27 -10.76 47.86
CA ALA A 4 -32.34 -9.71 47.47
C ALA A 4 -31.21 -10.30 46.62
N THR A 5 -31.03 -9.75 45.42
CA THR A 5 -29.99 -10.10 44.45
C THR A 5 -28.72 -9.30 44.77
N LEU A 6 -27.59 -9.97 44.97
CA LEU A 6 -26.28 -9.33 45.14
C LEU A 6 -25.74 -8.86 43.78
N LEU A 7 -25.38 -7.57 43.70
CA LEU A 7 -24.63 -6.97 42.60
C LEU A 7 -23.15 -6.91 43.03
N ALA A 8 -22.25 -7.63 42.35
CA ALA A 8 -20.82 -7.54 42.58
C ALA A 8 -20.21 -6.57 41.56
N VAL A 9 -19.82 -5.38 42.02
CA VAL A 9 -19.01 -4.41 41.26
C VAL A 9 -17.54 -4.70 41.58
N ALA A 10 -16.75 -5.08 40.57
CA ALA A 10 -15.30 -5.20 40.71
C ALA A 10 -14.64 -3.90 40.21
N LEU A 11 -14.02 -3.17 41.14
CA LEU A 11 -13.16 -2.01 40.86
C LEU A 11 -11.90 -2.48 40.10
N ALA A 12 -11.61 -1.83 38.97
CA ALA A 12 -10.31 -1.93 38.32
C ALA A 12 -9.33 -0.96 39.01
N THR A 13 -8.35 -1.50 39.74
CA THR A 13 -7.20 -0.72 40.25
C THR A 13 -6.14 -0.61 39.17
N LEU A 14 -5.77 0.62 38.83
CA LEU A 14 -4.62 0.97 37.99
C LEU A 14 -3.33 0.71 38.76
N THR A 15 -2.44 -0.15 38.25
CA THR A 15 -1.04 -0.20 38.67
C THR A 15 -0.10 -0.38 37.49
N SER A 16 0.92 0.48 37.50
CA SER A 16 1.99 0.68 36.52
C SER A 16 2.90 -0.54 36.34
N ALA A 17 3.40 -0.73 35.12
CA ALA A 17 4.27 -1.84 34.73
C ALA A 17 5.75 -1.40 34.69
N HIS A 18 6.54 -1.84 35.68
CA HIS A 18 7.96 -2.16 35.52
C HIS A 18 8.34 -3.18 36.59
N GLY A 19 8.62 -4.43 36.20
CA GLY A 19 9.11 -5.45 37.12
C GLY A 19 8.88 -6.87 36.62
N SER A 20 9.97 -7.50 36.22
CA SER A 20 10.14 -8.90 35.83
C SER A 20 9.57 -9.92 36.82
N GLY A 21 8.95 -11.00 36.31
CA GLY A 21 8.68 -12.21 37.07
C GLY A 21 7.44 -12.96 36.57
N GLU A 22 7.60 -14.22 36.22
CA GLU A 22 6.59 -15.13 35.66
C GLU A 22 5.28 -15.17 36.48
N VAL A 23 4.15 -14.85 35.84
CA VAL A 23 2.84 -15.40 36.19
C VAL A 23 2.06 -15.63 34.90
N SER A 24 1.64 -16.89 34.73
CA SER A 24 0.82 -17.39 33.63
C SER A 24 -0.56 -16.71 33.65
N GLY A 25 -0.73 -15.67 32.83
CA GLY A 25 -2.04 -15.14 32.45
C GLY A 25 -2.68 -16.02 31.36
N PRO A 26 -4.02 -16.07 31.25
CA PRO A 26 -4.65 -16.80 30.16
C PRO A 26 -4.19 -16.18 28.84
N LYS A 27 -3.35 -16.91 28.09
CA LYS A 27 -3.04 -16.58 26.71
C LYS A 27 -4.35 -16.65 25.94
N LEU A 28 -5.01 -15.51 25.77
CA LEU A 28 -6.09 -15.33 24.80
C LEU A 28 -5.47 -15.46 23.39
N MET A 29 -5.19 -16.71 23.00
CA MET A 29 -5.07 -17.11 21.61
C MET A 29 -6.31 -16.58 20.89
N GLY A 30 -6.11 -15.57 20.03
CA GLY A 30 -7.19 -14.93 19.28
C GLY A 30 -7.45 -13.45 19.59
N GLY A 31 -6.72 -12.81 20.51
CA GLY A 31 -6.86 -11.36 20.74
C GLY A 31 -6.63 -10.52 19.48
N ARG A 32 -5.66 -10.90 18.63
CA ARG A 32 -5.40 -10.23 17.34
C ARG A 32 -6.49 -10.48 16.31
N ARG A 33 -6.96 -11.72 16.17
CA ARG A 33 -8.10 -12.08 15.31
C ARG A 33 -9.38 -11.35 15.72
N PHE A 34 -9.69 -11.34 17.01
CA PHE A 34 -10.86 -10.65 17.55
C PHE A 34 -10.81 -9.13 17.30
N LEU A 35 -9.64 -8.50 17.47
CA LEU A 35 -9.46 -7.07 17.17
C LEU A 35 -9.56 -6.78 15.66
N SER A 36 -9.04 -7.65 14.79
CA SER A 36 -9.19 -7.53 13.33
C SER A 36 -10.67 -7.68 12.91
N ASP A 37 -11.37 -8.67 13.44
CA ASP A 37 -12.80 -8.90 13.17
C ASP A 37 -13.68 -7.74 13.68
N LEU A 38 -13.34 -7.15 14.83
CA LEU A 38 -14.07 -5.98 15.38
C LEU A 38 -13.88 -4.72 14.54
N LYS A 39 -12.66 -4.47 14.05
CA LYS A 39 -12.36 -3.31 13.18
C LYS A 39 -13.00 -3.48 11.80
N ALA A 40 -13.04 -4.71 11.26
CA ALA A 40 -13.73 -5.01 10.01
C ALA A 40 -15.24 -4.72 10.10
N ARG A 41 -15.89 -5.03 11.23
CA ARG A 41 -17.32 -4.77 11.45
C ARG A 41 -17.68 -3.30 11.65
N HIS A 42 -16.73 -2.47 12.08
CA HIS A 42 -16.90 -1.01 12.26
C HIS A 42 -16.29 -0.18 11.12
N ALA A 43 -15.82 -0.82 10.04
CA ALA A 43 -15.28 -0.14 8.85
C ALA A 43 -16.35 0.30 7.84
N LEU A 44 -17.64 0.16 8.17
CA LEU A 44 -18.72 0.77 7.39
C LEU A 44 -18.86 2.24 7.82
N PRO A 45 -18.75 3.22 6.91
CA PRO A 45 -19.03 4.60 7.26
C PRO A 45 -20.51 4.70 7.66
N ALA A 46 -20.76 5.37 8.78
CA ALA A 46 -22.08 5.80 9.16
C ALA A 46 -22.74 6.53 7.98
N SER A 47 -24.05 6.29 7.83
CA SER A 47 -24.95 6.85 6.82
C SER A 47 -24.55 8.24 6.33
N LEU A 48 -24.45 8.38 5.00
CA LEU A 48 -24.24 9.62 4.26
C LEU A 48 -25.24 10.71 4.70
N VAL A 49 -24.87 11.52 5.67
CA VAL A 49 -25.45 12.86 5.81
C VAL A 49 -24.97 13.64 4.59
N LYS A 50 -25.88 13.92 3.65
CA LYS A 50 -25.60 14.82 2.53
C LYS A 50 -25.13 16.15 3.12
N PRO A 51 -23.88 16.59 2.88
CA PRO A 51 -23.51 17.95 3.18
C PRO A 51 -24.31 18.82 2.22
N THR A 52 -25.00 19.84 2.74
CA THR A 52 -25.43 20.98 1.93
C THR A 52 -24.17 21.55 1.28
N VAL A 53 -24.05 21.34 -0.04
CA VAL A 53 -23.00 21.94 -0.85
C VAL A 53 -23.29 23.44 -0.88
N HIS A 54 -22.65 24.20 0.00
CA HIS A 54 -22.39 25.60 -0.32
C HIS A 54 -21.34 25.58 -1.43
N VAL A 55 -21.82 25.70 -2.67
CA VAL A 55 -20.97 26.10 -3.79
C VAL A 55 -20.60 27.55 -3.49
N GLU A 56 -19.51 27.73 -2.76
CA GLU A 56 -18.81 29.01 -2.81
C GLU A 56 -18.19 29.07 -4.20
N GLU A 57 -18.74 29.96 -5.02
CA GLU A 57 -18.23 30.27 -6.35
C GLU A 57 -16.78 30.72 -6.19
N ARG A 58 -15.85 29.79 -6.38
CA ARG A 58 -14.42 30.04 -6.22
C ARG A 58 -14.02 30.97 -7.36
N ALA A 59 -13.97 32.27 -7.04
CA ALA A 59 -13.30 33.25 -7.87
C ALA A 59 -11.99 32.65 -8.36
N SER A 60 -11.74 32.80 -9.65
CA SER A 60 -10.50 32.43 -10.33
C SER A 60 -9.33 32.91 -9.49
N ASN A 61 -8.77 32.01 -8.69
CA ASN A 61 -7.50 32.23 -8.02
C ASN A 61 -6.48 32.35 -9.14
N VAL A 62 -6.21 33.60 -9.51
CA VAL A 62 -4.96 34.01 -10.13
C VAL A 62 -3.89 33.34 -9.29
N LEU A 63 -3.25 32.31 -9.84
CA LEU A 63 -2.10 31.67 -9.23
C LEU A 63 -1.11 32.78 -8.91
N ASP A 64 -0.79 32.98 -7.63
CA ASP A 64 0.23 33.94 -7.26
C ASP A 64 1.48 33.66 -8.08
N THR A 65 2.05 34.74 -8.63
CA THR A 65 3.30 34.65 -9.39
C THR A 65 4.37 34.10 -8.44
N ARG A 66 4.99 32.96 -8.82
CA ARG A 66 5.98 32.30 -7.96
C ARG A 66 7.05 33.29 -7.50
N ALA A 67 7.41 33.24 -6.22
CA ALA A 67 8.52 34.01 -5.68
C ALA A 67 9.88 33.57 -6.27
N ASP A 68 9.99 32.30 -6.67
CA ASP A 68 11.15 31.72 -7.35
C ASP A 68 10.67 30.64 -8.36
N PRO A 69 11.04 30.72 -9.66
CA PRO A 69 10.64 29.75 -10.68
C PRO A 69 11.16 28.32 -10.42
N ASP A 70 12.17 28.15 -9.57
CA ASP A 70 12.82 26.87 -9.29
C ASP A 70 12.29 26.19 -8.02
N THR A 71 11.36 26.82 -7.30
CA THR A 71 10.71 26.25 -6.11
C THR A 71 9.30 25.76 -6.40
N CYS A 72 8.86 24.78 -5.60
CA CYS A 72 7.58 24.12 -5.69
C CYS A 72 7.12 23.60 -4.33
N GLY A 73 5.83 23.28 -4.22
CA GLY A 73 5.23 22.72 -3.02
C GLY A 73 3.98 23.47 -2.56
N PRO A 74 3.41 23.05 -1.41
CA PRO A 74 2.22 23.66 -0.84
C PRO A 74 2.38 25.17 -0.61
N GLY A 75 1.46 25.97 -1.15
CA GLY A 75 1.51 27.43 -1.02
C GLY A 75 2.58 28.13 -1.89
N ILE A 76 3.40 27.39 -2.62
CA ILE A 76 4.43 27.92 -3.52
C ILE A 76 4.01 27.76 -4.99
N GLY A 77 3.51 26.57 -5.34
CA GLY A 77 3.08 26.25 -6.71
C GLY A 77 3.66 24.93 -7.22
N SER A 78 3.35 24.60 -8.48
CA SER A 78 3.76 23.35 -9.12
C SER A 78 4.78 23.61 -10.23
N CYS A 79 5.79 22.77 -10.35
CA CYS A 79 6.71 22.71 -11.49
C CYS A 79 5.95 22.52 -12.81
N VAL A 80 6.48 23.05 -13.92
CA VAL A 80 5.82 22.96 -15.24
C VAL A 80 6.23 21.69 -15.99
N ASN A 81 7.53 21.48 -16.19
CA ASN A 81 8.08 20.32 -16.91
C ASN A 81 9.20 19.67 -16.07
N ALA A 82 8.95 19.53 -14.77
CA ALA A 82 9.91 18.99 -13.83
C ALA A 82 9.19 18.25 -12.69
N CYS A 83 9.96 17.48 -11.93
CA CYS A 83 9.57 16.90 -10.66
C CYS A 83 9.71 17.94 -9.55
N CYS A 84 8.94 17.75 -8.48
CA CYS A 84 9.06 18.55 -7.28
C CYS A 84 9.69 17.68 -6.18
N SER A 85 10.96 17.92 -5.86
CA SER A 85 11.69 17.15 -4.86
C SER A 85 11.05 17.26 -3.46
N ALA A 86 11.42 16.37 -2.55
CA ALA A 86 11.03 16.47 -1.14
C ALA A 86 11.37 17.83 -0.51
N GLU A 87 12.49 18.43 -0.93
CA GLU A 87 12.99 19.71 -0.45
C GLU A 87 12.30 20.93 -1.10
N GLY A 88 11.35 20.72 -2.02
CA GLY A 88 10.57 21.80 -2.63
C GLY A 88 11.26 22.51 -3.78
N TYR A 89 12.15 21.82 -4.49
CA TYR A 89 12.81 22.33 -5.69
C TYR A 89 12.37 21.58 -6.96
N CYS A 90 12.30 22.31 -8.06
CA CYS A 90 12.05 21.76 -9.39
C CYS A 90 13.32 21.18 -10.00
N GLY A 91 13.23 19.96 -10.54
CA GLY A 91 14.34 19.31 -11.24
C GLY A 91 13.90 18.03 -11.94
N THR A 92 14.79 17.40 -12.69
CA THR A 92 14.46 16.24 -13.54
C THR A 92 15.33 15.01 -13.28
N THR A 93 16.23 15.08 -12.30
CA THR A 93 17.08 13.94 -11.93
C THR A 93 16.34 13.00 -10.98
N GLU A 94 16.89 11.82 -10.77
CA GLU A 94 16.30 10.80 -9.89
C GLU A 94 16.01 11.35 -8.48
N GLU A 95 16.93 12.15 -7.93
CA GLU A 95 16.80 12.74 -6.59
C GLU A 95 15.59 13.68 -6.46
N TYR A 96 15.09 14.19 -7.58
CA TYR A 96 13.89 15.03 -7.61
C TYR A 96 12.63 14.23 -7.88
N CYS A 97 12.74 13.16 -8.67
CA CYS A 97 11.60 12.44 -9.26
C CYS A 97 11.21 11.16 -8.55
N ALA A 98 12.15 10.58 -7.80
CA ALA A 98 11.98 9.28 -7.15
C ALA A 98 10.77 9.29 -6.22
N ALA A 99 9.86 8.36 -6.46
CA ALA A 99 8.85 8.02 -5.48
C ALA A 99 9.48 7.30 -4.26
N PRO A 100 8.89 7.43 -3.06
CA PRO A 100 7.66 8.18 -2.77
C PRO A 100 7.87 9.68 -2.52
N ASP A 101 9.13 10.12 -2.43
CA ASP A 101 9.53 11.41 -1.89
C ASP A 101 9.18 12.61 -2.79
N CYS A 102 9.12 12.40 -4.10
CA CYS A 102 8.67 13.42 -5.04
C CYS A 102 7.25 13.89 -4.71
N GLN A 103 7.08 15.20 -4.50
CA GLN A 103 5.79 15.81 -4.20
C GLN A 103 4.90 15.82 -5.45
N PHE A 104 4.26 14.69 -5.75
CA PHE A 104 3.55 14.43 -7.01
C PHE A 104 2.39 15.38 -7.31
N ARG A 105 1.83 16.06 -6.29
CA ARG A 105 0.83 17.12 -6.48
C ARG A 105 1.42 18.39 -7.12
N TYR A 106 2.72 18.57 -7.02
CA TYR A 106 3.46 19.76 -7.47
C TYR A 106 4.50 19.47 -8.55
N GLY A 107 4.78 18.19 -8.84
CA GLY A 107 5.70 17.77 -9.91
C GLY A 107 5.01 16.87 -10.94
N PRO A 108 4.63 17.36 -12.13
CA PRO A 108 3.97 16.53 -13.14
C PRO A 108 4.82 15.35 -13.62
N LEU A 109 6.15 15.42 -13.49
CA LEU A 109 7.07 14.36 -13.91
C LEU A 109 7.45 13.36 -12.80
N CYS A 110 6.93 13.51 -11.57
CA CYS A 110 7.19 12.54 -10.49
C CYS A 110 6.82 11.11 -10.92
N ASP A 111 7.55 10.11 -10.41
CA ASP A 111 7.29 8.69 -10.68
C ASP A 111 5.84 8.26 -10.43
N ALA A 112 5.23 8.83 -9.38
CA ALA A 112 3.84 8.60 -9.00
C ALA A 112 2.81 9.04 -10.07
N ASN A 113 3.19 9.96 -10.96
CA ASN A 113 2.35 10.47 -12.04
C ASN A 113 2.58 9.75 -13.37
N ILE A 114 3.59 8.88 -13.46
CA ILE A 114 3.84 8.09 -14.66
C ILE A 114 2.75 7.03 -14.80
N VAL A 115 2.07 7.04 -15.95
CA VAL A 115 0.97 6.12 -16.24
C VAL A 115 1.52 4.90 -16.99
N PRO A 116 1.28 3.67 -16.50
CA PRO A 116 1.65 2.46 -17.23
C PRO A 116 0.95 2.34 -18.58
N SER A 117 1.55 1.59 -19.50
CA SER A 117 1.00 1.39 -20.83
C SER A 117 -0.27 0.50 -20.84
N GLY A 118 -1.05 0.59 -21.92
CA GLY A 118 -2.22 -0.27 -22.15
C GLY A 118 -3.54 0.26 -21.56
N ALA A 119 -4.60 -0.53 -21.68
CA ALA A 119 -5.94 -0.14 -21.22
C ALA A 119 -6.00 -0.01 -19.68
N SER A 120 -6.84 0.87 -19.16
CA SER A 120 -7.09 0.97 -17.72
C SER A 120 -7.78 -0.28 -17.17
N THR A 121 -7.45 -0.68 -15.94
CA THR A 121 -8.14 -1.75 -15.20
C THR A 121 -9.26 -1.21 -14.30
N ALA A 122 -9.54 0.10 -14.34
CA ALA A 122 -10.54 0.74 -13.47
C ALA A 122 -11.93 0.07 -13.55
N ASN A 123 -12.33 -0.31 -14.77
CA ASN A 123 -13.66 -0.85 -15.07
C ASN A 123 -13.72 -2.38 -15.03
N ILE A 124 -12.65 -3.06 -14.63
CA ILE A 124 -12.67 -4.51 -14.45
C ILE A 124 -13.37 -4.82 -13.13
N GLU A 125 -14.40 -5.68 -13.18
CA GLU A 125 -15.10 -6.11 -11.97
C GLU A 125 -14.16 -6.84 -11.02
N ARG A 126 -14.28 -6.55 -9.72
CA ARG A 126 -13.51 -7.18 -8.64
C ARG A 126 -14.48 -7.95 -7.72
N PRO A 127 -15.10 -9.05 -8.19
CA PRO A 127 -15.98 -9.83 -7.35
C PRO A 127 -15.21 -10.42 -6.17
N HIS A 128 -15.90 -10.65 -5.06
CA HIS A 128 -15.33 -11.39 -3.94
C HIS A 128 -15.18 -12.86 -4.35
N ILE A 129 -13.95 -13.39 -4.29
CA ILE A 129 -13.63 -14.77 -4.69
C ILE A 129 -13.06 -15.50 -3.47
N GLY A 130 -13.62 -16.68 -3.19
CA GLY A 130 -13.17 -17.55 -2.11
C GLY A 130 -13.63 -17.10 -0.73
N SER A 131 -12.95 -17.58 0.31
CA SER A 131 -13.33 -17.40 1.72
C SER A 131 -12.49 -16.36 2.46
N VAL A 132 -11.47 -15.79 1.81
CA VAL A 132 -10.58 -14.79 2.43
C VAL A 132 -11.30 -13.42 2.43
N PRO A 133 -11.37 -12.71 3.56
CA PRO A 133 -12.04 -11.42 3.64
C PRO A 133 -11.29 -10.35 2.83
N TYR A 134 -12.03 -9.40 2.25
CA TYR A 134 -11.46 -8.25 1.55
C TYR A 134 -11.56 -7.00 2.45
N GLY A 135 -10.50 -6.19 2.47
CA GLY A 135 -10.45 -4.95 3.25
C GLY A 135 -10.50 -5.15 4.76
N GLY A 136 -11.03 -4.15 5.47
CA GLY A 136 -11.13 -4.17 6.93
C GLY A 136 -9.81 -3.82 7.63
N ALA A 137 -9.53 -4.46 8.76
CA ALA A 137 -8.35 -4.17 9.58
C ALA A 137 -7.04 -4.67 8.97
N GLY A 138 -7.10 -5.56 7.98
CA GLY A 138 -5.97 -6.34 7.49
C GLY A 138 -5.93 -7.77 8.05
N ILE A 139 -5.16 -8.62 7.39
CA ILE A 139 -4.94 -10.03 7.73
C ILE A 139 -3.55 -10.14 8.35
N TYR A 140 -3.47 -10.62 9.60
CA TYR A 140 -2.22 -10.60 10.37
C TYR A 140 -1.68 -11.99 10.75
N ASP A 141 -2.56 -13.00 10.81
CA ASP A 141 -2.20 -14.34 11.27
C ASP A 141 -2.45 -15.36 10.14
N CYS A 142 -1.53 -16.31 9.98
CA CYS A 142 -1.79 -17.50 9.17
C CYS A 142 -3.00 -18.28 9.72
N VAL A 143 -3.60 -19.10 8.86
CA VAL A 143 -4.76 -19.92 9.25
C VAL A 143 -4.31 -21.21 9.92
N ASN A 144 -3.23 -21.82 9.46
CA ASN A 144 -2.74 -23.07 10.03
C ASN A 144 -1.66 -22.80 11.10
N PRO A 145 -1.74 -23.47 12.28
CA PRO A 145 -0.70 -23.35 13.29
C PRO A 145 0.68 -23.79 12.78
N GLY A 146 1.71 -23.01 13.12
CA GLY A 146 3.10 -23.33 12.73
C GLY A 146 3.48 -22.88 11.32
N GLU A 147 2.54 -22.36 10.52
CA GLU A 147 2.87 -21.71 9.26
C GLU A 147 3.49 -20.33 9.48
N ILE A 148 4.47 -20.00 8.63
CA ILE A 148 5.09 -18.69 8.53
C ILE A 148 5.01 -18.27 7.07
N ALA A 149 4.47 -17.08 6.81
CA ALA A 149 4.49 -16.47 5.50
C ALA A 149 5.62 -15.44 5.43
N PHE A 150 6.69 -15.75 4.70
CA PHE A 150 7.72 -14.76 4.39
C PHE A 150 7.19 -13.76 3.37
N THR A 151 7.24 -12.47 3.69
CA THR A 151 6.81 -11.40 2.80
C THR A 151 7.92 -10.37 2.62
N PHE A 152 8.14 -9.93 1.38
CA PHE A 152 9.14 -8.93 1.04
C PHE A 152 8.49 -7.79 0.25
N ASP A 153 8.73 -6.57 0.69
CA ASP A 153 8.07 -5.37 0.18
C ASP A 153 9.02 -4.57 -0.73
N ASP A 154 8.50 -3.57 -1.45
CA ASP A 154 9.21 -2.59 -2.31
C ASP A 154 9.93 -3.12 -3.56
N GLY A 155 10.10 -4.43 -3.65
CA GLY A 155 10.75 -5.10 -4.77
C GLY A 155 9.99 -5.00 -6.10
N PRO A 156 10.55 -5.57 -7.19
CA PRO A 156 11.91 -6.08 -7.27
C PRO A 156 12.95 -4.96 -7.24
N TYR A 157 14.18 -5.27 -6.86
CA TYR A 157 15.35 -4.38 -6.90
C TYR A 157 16.65 -5.21 -6.97
N LEU A 158 17.80 -4.59 -6.66
CA LEU A 158 19.14 -5.16 -6.85
C LEU A 158 19.33 -6.55 -6.18
N TYR A 159 18.76 -6.79 -5.00
CA TYR A 159 18.96 -8.02 -4.22
C TYR A 159 17.92 -9.11 -4.46
N THR A 160 16.91 -8.85 -5.30
CA THR A 160 15.78 -9.77 -5.47
C THR A 160 16.21 -11.13 -6.03
N ASN A 161 17.17 -11.17 -6.95
CA ASN A 161 17.66 -12.43 -7.50
C ASN A 161 18.42 -13.28 -6.47
N ASP A 162 19.29 -12.68 -5.65
CA ASP A 162 20.00 -13.43 -4.60
C ASP A 162 18.99 -13.97 -3.56
N LEU A 163 17.99 -13.18 -3.18
CA LEU A 163 16.92 -13.65 -2.31
C LEU A 163 16.17 -14.85 -2.90
N LEU A 164 15.82 -14.80 -4.19
CA LEU A 164 15.17 -15.92 -4.88
C LEU A 164 16.08 -17.17 -4.91
N ASP A 165 17.40 -17.01 -5.09
CA ASP A 165 18.36 -18.12 -5.00
C ASP A 165 18.38 -18.76 -3.61
N LYS A 166 18.33 -17.95 -2.54
CA LYS A 166 18.23 -18.48 -1.18
C LYS A 166 16.92 -19.22 -0.97
N LEU A 167 15.79 -18.63 -1.38
CA LEU A 167 14.48 -19.27 -1.23
C LEU A 167 14.44 -20.62 -1.96
N ALA A 168 14.97 -20.68 -3.19
CA ALA A 168 15.09 -21.92 -3.95
C ALA A 168 15.98 -22.96 -3.24
N ALA A 169 17.13 -22.55 -2.70
CA ALA A 169 18.05 -23.44 -1.97
C ALA A 169 17.41 -24.09 -0.73
N TYR A 170 16.47 -23.40 -0.08
CA TYR A 170 15.71 -23.93 1.07
C TYR A 170 14.34 -24.52 0.66
N ASN A 171 14.01 -24.58 -0.63
CA ASN A 171 12.68 -24.93 -1.13
C ASN A 171 11.55 -24.14 -0.43
N ALA A 172 11.82 -22.88 -0.09
CA ALA A 172 10.90 -21.98 0.59
C ALA A 172 10.08 -21.17 -0.41
N LYS A 173 8.82 -20.90 -0.08
CA LYS A 173 7.95 -19.96 -0.81
C LYS A 173 7.80 -18.67 -0.02
N ALA A 174 7.51 -17.60 -0.74
CA ALA A 174 7.37 -16.26 -0.17
C ALA A 174 6.32 -15.48 -0.97
N THR A 175 5.89 -14.35 -0.41
CA THR A 175 5.05 -13.36 -1.07
C THR A 175 5.85 -12.10 -1.33
N PHE A 176 5.86 -11.62 -2.57
CA PHE A 176 6.50 -10.36 -2.95
C PHE A 176 5.43 -9.29 -3.11
N MET A 177 5.42 -8.30 -2.22
CA MET A 177 4.59 -7.11 -2.29
C MET A 177 5.33 -6.07 -3.16
N ILE A 178 4.95 -5.99 -4.43
CA ILE A 178 5.72 -5.26 -5.44
C ILE A 178 5.13 -3.87 -5.67
N THR A 179 6.00 -2.86 -5.59
CA THR A 179 5.70 -1.49 -6.02
C THR A 179 5.91 -1.34 -7.53
N GLY A 180 5.10 -0.54 -8.19
CA GLY A 180 5.14 -0.38 -9.65
C GLY A 180 6.22 0.56 -10.19
N ASN A 181 6.40 1.75 -9.62
CA ASN A 181 7.46 2.70 -9.91
C ASN A 181 7.85 3.44 -8.62
N ASN A 182 8.95 3.03 -8.00
CA ASN A 182 9.41 3.43 -6.67
C ASN A 182 10.95 3.36 -6.61
N LEU A 183 11.58 4.08 -5.68
CA LEU A 183 13.04 4.02 -5.44
C LEU A 183 13.89 4.31 -6.70
N GLY A 184 13.41 5.18 -7.60
CA GLY A 184 14.11 5.52 -8.83
C GLY A 184 14.33 4.34 -9.81
N LYS A 185 13.72 3.18 -9.55
CA LYS A 185 13.98 1.95 -10.32
C LYS A 185 13.32 1.94 -11.70
N GLY A 186 12.43 2.90 -11.96
CA GLY A 186 11.59 2.95 -13.14
C GLY A 186 10.39 1.99 -13.07
N PRO A 187 9.44 2.11 -14.02
CA PRO A 187 8.23 1.28 -14.05
C PRO A 187 8.55 -0.21 -14.24
N ILE A 188 7.92 -1.09 -13.45
CA ILE A 188 8.17 -2.54 -13.49
C ILE A 188 7.81 -3.20 -14.83
N ASP A 189 6.89 -2.63 -15.61
CA ASP A 189 6.41 -3.22 -16.86
C ASP A 189 7.22 -2.81 -18.09
N THR A 190 7.89 -1.65 -18.04
CA THR A 190 8.75 -1.15 -19.12
C THR A 190 10.24 -1.32 -18.85
N THR A 191 10.64 -1.53 -17.59
CA THR A 191 12.03 -1.83 -17.23
C THR A 191 12.30 -3.33 -17.38
N ALA A 192 13.09 -3.71 -18.38
CA ALA A 192 13.31 -5.12 -18.76
C ALA A 192 13.78 -5.98 -17.58
N GLN A 193 14.70 -5.51 -16.75
CA GLN A 193 15.21 -6.23 -15.59
C GLN A 193 14.11 -6.62 -14.59
N TRP A 194 13.14 -5.73 -14.35
CA TRP A 194 12.04 -5.94 -13.40
C TRP A 194 10.94 -6.81 -13.98
N SER A 195 10.52 -6.54 -15.23
CA SER A 195 9.51 -7.38 -15.88
C SER A 195 9.98 -8.83 -15.98
N THR A 196 11.24 -9.05 -16.33
CA THR A 196 11.85 -10.38 -16.45
C THR A 196 11.77 -11.16 -15.14
N VAL A 197 12.23 -10.61 -14.01
CA VAL A 197 12.22 -11.36 -12.73
C VAL A 197 10.79 -11.70 -12.24
N ILE A 198 9.79 -10.90 -12.63
CA ILE A 198 8.38 -11.10 -12.25
C ILE A 198 7.63 -12.11 -13.14
N LYS A 199 7.89 -12.14 -14.46
CA LYS A 199 7.08 -12.83 -15.49
C LYS A 199 6.90 -14.36 -15.26
N VAL A 200 6.04 -14.98 -16.09
CA VAL A 200 5.72 -16.43 -16.10
C VAL A 200 6.41 -17.23 -17.25
N SER A 201 6.60 -16.66 -18.46
CA SER A 201 7.33 -17.25 -19.63
C SER A 201 8.87 -17.04 -19.76
N ALA A 202 9.66 -18.12 -19.73
CA ALA A 202 11.13 -18.21 -19.82
C ALA A 202 11.86 -17.28 -20.84
N PRO A 203 13.19 -17.02 -20.69
CA PRO A 203 14.16 -17.81 -19.90
C PRO A 203 14.48 -17.30 -18.48
N GLN A 204 14.03 -16.12 -18.06
CA GLN A 204 14.53 -15.46 -16.83
C GLN A 204 13.41 -15.02 -15.90
N ASN A 205 12.42 -15.88 -15.74
CA ASN A 205 11.23 -15.63 -14.97
C ASN A 205 11.32 -16.42 -13.70
N ARG A 206 11.25 -15.74 -12.55
CA ARG A 206 11.59 -16.38 -11.28
C ARG A 206 10.44 -16.37 -10.29
N MET A 207 9.91 -15.19 -9.94
CA MET A 207 8.91 -15.11 -8.86
C MET A 207 7.70 -16.00 -9.14
N ALA A 208 7.04 -15.81 -10.30
CA ALA A 208 5.84 -16.57 -10.62
C ALA A 208 6.14 -18.04 -10.97
N SER A 209 7.22 -18.30 -11.73
CA SER A 209 7.57 -19.64 -12.21
C SER A 209 8.09 -20.56 -11.09
N GLU A 210 8.80 -19.99 -10.10
CA GLU A 210 9.28 -20.69 -8.91
C GLU A 210 8.17 -20.82 -7.86
N GLY A 211 6.96 -20.35 -8.14
CA GLY A 211 5.77 -20.56 -7.29
C GLY A 211 5.67 -19.63 -6.08
N HIS A 212 6.30 -18.45 -6.14
CA HIS A 212 6.09 -17.40 -5.15
C HIS A 212 4.76 -16.68 -5.41
N GLN A 213 4.15 -16.15 -4.36
CA GLN A 213 2.99 -15.28 -4.50
C GLN A 213 3.44 -13.88 -4.89
N ILE A 214 2.77 -13.27 -5.87
CA ILE A 214 2.95 -11.88 -6.24
C ILE A 214 1.75 -11.09 -5.72
N ALA A 215 2.00 -9.95 -5.10
CA ALA A 215 1.00 -9.06 -4.52
C ALA A 215 1.35 -7.59 -4.80
N SER A 216 0.35 -6.71 -4.71
CA SER A 216 0.54 -5.28 -4.97
C SER A 216 1.03 -4.55 -3.73
N HIS A 217 1.98 -3.64 -3.89
CA HIS A 217 2.38 -2.68 -2.85
C HIS A 217 2.21 -1.25 -3.33
N THR A 218 1.10 -0.99 -4.04
CA THR A 218 0.79 0.28 -4.72
C THR A 218 1.72 0.62 -5.89
N TRP A 219 1.38 1.66 -6.66
CA TRP A 219 2.21 2.13 -7.75
C TRP A 219 3.51 2.74 -7.24
N SER A 220 3.43 3.74 -6.38
CA SER A 220 4.55 4.62 -6.03
C SER A 220 4.77 4.75 -4.52
N HIS A 221 4.36 3.73 -3.76
CA HIS A 221 4.58 3.61 -2.32
C HIS A 221 4.09 4.83 -1.51
N GLN A 222 3.00 5.45 -1.96
CA GLN A 222 2.38 6.58 -1.28
C GLN A 222 1.60 6.09 -0.07
N ASN A 223 1.63 6.85 1.03
CA ASN A 223 0.80 6.54 2.19
C ASN A 223 -0.69 6.70 1.82
N LEU A 224 -1.38 5.56 1.67
CA LEU A 224 -2.79 5.53 1.26
C LEU A 224 -3.73 6.28 2.20
N THR A 225 -3.35 6.52 3.45
CA THR A 225 -4.16 7.28 4.43
C THR A 225 -4.21 8.78 4.11
N ASP A 226 -3.20 9.30 3.41
CA ASP A 226 -3.03 10.73 3.14
C ASP A 226 -3.57 11.13 1.74
N LEU A 227 -4.14 10.17 1.01
CA LEU A 227 -4.59 10.33 -0.36
C LEU A 227 -6.10 10.59 -0.45
N ASP A 228 -6.48 11.42 -1.41
CA ASP A 228 -7.86 11.50 -1.85
C ASP A 228 -8.28 10.20 -2.59
N PRO A 229 -9.57 9.88 -2.70
CA PRO A 229 -10.04 8.65 -3.32
C PRO A 229 -9.59 8.45 -4.77
N ALA A 230 -9.43 9.53 -5.56
CA ALA A 230 -9.01 9.41 -6.95
C ALA A 230 -7.54 9.01 -7.03
N THR A 231 -6.68 9.63 -6.21
CA THR A 231 -5.26 9.29 -6.14
C THR A 231 -5.04 7.90 -5.55
N PHE A 232 -5.78 7.53 -4.50
CA PHE A 232 -5.80 6.18 -3.95
C PHE A 232 -6.09 5.14 -5.05
N ASN A 233 -7.15 5.35 -5.82
CA ASN A 233 -7.52 4.41 -6.88
C ASN A 233 -6.44 4.32 -7.97
N LYS A 234 -5.78 5.44 -8.33
CA LYS A 234 -4.65 5.41 -9.27
C LYS A 234 -3.49 4.55 -8.76
N GLN A 235 -3.16 4.62 -7.47
CA GLN A 235 -2.11 3.79 -6.88
C GLN A 235 -2.38 2.29 -7.10
N MET A 236 -3.63 1.86 -7.00
CA MET A 236 -4.02 0.47 -7.25
C MET A 236 -4.07 0.14 -8.75
N ILE A 237 -4.79 0.96 -9.52
CA ILE A 237 -5.03 0.74 -10.96
C ILE A 237 -3.72 0.75 -11.76
N TYR A 238 -2.80 1.67 -11.47
CA TYR A 238 -1.54 1.72 -12.21
C TYR A 238 -0.68 0.48 -11.94
N ASN A 239 -0.62 0.01 -10.70
CA ASN A 239 0.11 -1.22 -10.41
C ASN A 239 -0.57 -2.45 -11.04
N GLU A 240 -1.90 -2.52 -11.02
CA GLU A 240 -2.67 -3.57 -11.72
C GLU A 240 -2.39 -3.57 -13.24
N MET A 241 -2.37 -2.40 -13.88
CA MET A 241 -2.06 -2.27 -15.31
C MET A 241 -0.66 -2.81 -15.61
N ALA A 242 0.34 -2.44 -14.80
CA ALA A 242 1.70 -2.91 -14.96
C ALA A 242 1.81 -4.43 -14.75
N PHE A 243 1.18 -4.98 -13.71
CA PHE A 243 1.13 -6.44 -13.53
C PHE A 243 0.45 -7.14 -14.70
N ARG A 244 -0.67 -6.63 -15.21
CA ARG A 244 -1.33 -7.24 -16.37
C ARG A 244 -0.40 -7.27 -17.58
N ASN A 245 0.36 -6.20 -17.82
CA ASN A 245 1.31 -6.14 -18.93
C ASN A 245 2.43 -7.20 -18.80
N ILE A 246 2.77 -7.59 -17.57
CA ILE A 246 3.81 -8.58 -17.24
C ILE A 246 3.26 -10.01 -17.20
N LEU A 247 2.14 -10.23 -16.50
CA LEU A 247 1.62 -11.54 -16.10
C LEU A 247 0.39 -11.99 -16.91
N GLY A 248 -0.28 -11.06 -17.60
CA GLY A 248 -1.60 -11.29 -18.21
C GLY A 248 -2.77 -11.21 -17.22
N TYR A 249 -2.50 -11.08 -15.92
CA TYR A 249 -3.45 -10.87 -14.83
C TYR A 249 -2.85 -9.89 -13.81
N PHE A 250 -3.63 -9.49 -12.80
CA PHE A 250 -3.13 -8.68 -11.68
C PHE A 250 -3.47 -9.32 -10.33
N PRO A 251 -2.63 -9.13 -9.29
CA PRO A 251 -2.85 -9.73 -7.97
C PRO A 251 -4.13 -9.26 -7.28
N THR A 252 -4.65 -10.10 -6.39
CA THR A 252 -5.80 -9.80 -5.51
C THR A 252 -5.41 -9.54 -4.06
N TYR A 253 -4.12 -9.62 -3.73
CA TYR A 253 -3.56 -9.26 -2.43
C TYR A 253 -2.78 -7.96 -2.54
N MET A 254 -2.82 -7.16 -1.47
CA MET A 254 -2.02 -5.96 -1.35
C MET A 254 -1.56 -5.74 0.09
N ARG A 255 -0.54 -4.90 0.23
CA ARG A 255 -0.11 -4.32 1.49
C ARG A 255 0.09 -2.83 1.31
#